data_AF-A0A8S1JZD2-F1
#
_entry.id   AF-A0A8S1JZD2-F1
#
_cell.length_a   1.000
_cell.length_b   1.000
_cell.length_c   1.000
_cell.angle_alpha   90.00
_cell.angle_beta   90.00
_cell.angle_gamma   90.00
#
_symmetry.space_group_name_H-M   'P 1'
#
loop_
_entity.id
_entity.type
_entity.pdbx_description
1 polymer ?
#
loop_
_entity_poly.entity_id
_entity_poly.type
_entity_poly.pdbx_seq_one_letter_code
_entity_poly.pdbx_strand_id
1 'polypeptide(L)'
;MGACGGKSGDKQQQMSKEQKQLAVNKFEVGPNIFVNLKQGDITDTYIINKILGEGSYGQVRLVQHKKTGQQRAMKQIQKKKILKEQEDAMFSEVALLKDMDHQNIVKLFELYQDSQNYYLVTEYLNGGELLDKLTKLTTFNERTAAEYMKQVLLALSYCHAQNIIHRDMKPSNIMLASPDPKSPIKVIDFGTAKKQVSGESQTQVIGTPLYIAPEVIDKNYTEKCDIWSCGVILYQILTGKFPFDVKVQSLQQLFANIKSGKYNFNSKEFTSLSFEAQTLIKSMLQLDPKKRPSASEILNDPWIKEKAKEDKISLDVMSDLGKFHNESNMRAAILQMIAGEMMSNEEKDQLNQTFQSMDKNKDGQLSKEELIQAYTQVFNDELKAKHLVEEIFTQIDQNNSGKISYTEFLVASAKQNTILSKTKIDQAFKMFDKDGNGQITKQELQDIMCGVDIDNTQWAQIIAQCDKNGDGIIQYDEFANMLLQTAKK
;
A
#
# COMPACT_ATOMS: atom_id res chain seq x y z
N MET A 1 67.14 18.01 -7.85
CA MET A 1 65.73 17.91 -7.41
C MET A 1 64.85 17.92 -8.65
N GLY A 2 64.20 16.80 -8.96
CA GLY A 2 63.33 16.66 -10.13
C GLY A 2 62.51 15.39 -9.94
N ALA A 3 61.21 15.57 -9.75
CA ALA A 3 60.33 14.66 -9.03
C ALA A 3 59.87 13.43 -9.85
N CYS A 4 59.85 12.28 -9.17
CA CYS A 4 59.01 11.14 -9.52
C CYS A 4 57.55 11.46 -9.15
N GLY A 5 56.66 11.50 -10.14
CA GLY A 5 55.22 11.61 -9.90
C GLY A 5 54.45 11.40 -11.19
N GLY A 6 53.89 10.21 -11.38
CA GLY A 6 53.01 9.97 -12.53
C GLY A 6 52.88 8.51 -12.96
N LYS A 7 52.60 7.57 -12.05
CA LYS A 7 52.07 6.22 -12.39
C LYS A 7 51.09 5.61 -11.37
N SER A 8 50.72 6.33 -10.31
CA SER A 8 49.76 5.87 -9.29
C SER A 8 48.31 6.35 -9.52
N GLY A 9 48.12 7.48 -10.20
CA GLY A 9 46.79 8.04 -10.49
C GLY A 9 45.99 7.27 -11.54
N ASP A 10 46.64 6.76 -12.59
CA ASP A 10 45.96 6.04 -13.66
C ASP A 10 45.44 4.67 -13.22
N LYS A 11 46.16 3.94 -12.35
CA LYS A 11 45.69 2.67 -11.80
C LYS A 11 44.51 2.84 -10.83
N GLN A 12 44.49 3.92 -10.05
CA GLN A 12 43.34 4.23 -9.18
C GLN A 12 42.12 4.71 -9.97
N GLN A 13 42.31 5.49 -11.05
CA GLN A 13 41.21 5.87 -11.94
C GLN A 13 40.67 4.69 -12.75
N GLN A 14 41.54 3.77 -13.18
CA GLN A 14 41.17 2.57 -13.93
C GLN A 14 40.46 1.54 -13.02
N MET A 15 40.91 1.34 -11.77
CA MET A 15 40.15 0.56 -10.79
C MET A 15 38.82 1.24 -10.40
N SER A 16 38.75 2.57 -10.33
CA SER A 16 37.48 3.28 -10.06
C SER A 16 36.49 3.21 -11.23
N LYS A 17 37.00 3.11 -12.47
CA LYS A 17 36.20 2.90 -13.67
C LYS A 17 35.76 1.45 -13.80
N GLU A 18 36.62 0.48 -13.50
CA GLU A 18 36.23 -0.94 -13.43
C GLU A 18 35.24 -1.20 -12.29
N GLN A 19 35.38 -0.55 -11.12
CA GLN A 19 34.38 -0.62 -10.04
C GLN A 19 33.07 0.12 -10.37
N LYS A 20 33.12 1.19 -11.18
CA LYS A 20 31.91 1.85 -11.74
C LYS A 20 31.29 1.11 -12.92
N GLN A 21 32.05 0.23 -13.59
CA GLN A 21 31.60 -0.59 -14.72
C GLN A 21 31.16 -1.99 -14.27
N LEU A 22 31.59 -2.42 -13.07
CA LEU A 22 31.06 -3.55 -12.30
C LEU A 22 29.81 -3.20 -11.48
N ALA A 23 29.41 -1.92 -11.43
CA ALA A 23 28.02 -1.55 -11.19
C ALA A 23 27.21 -1.84 -12.47
N VAL A 24 27.18 -3.10 -12.88
CA VAL A 24 26.24 -3.60 -13.87
C VAL A 24 24.86 -3.30 -13.31
N ASN A 25 24.07 -2.49 -14.03
CA ASN A 25 22.67 -2.15 -13.75
C ASN A 25 21.98 -3.23 -12.92
N LYS A 26 21.94 -3.01 -11.60
CA LYS A 26 21.26 -3.91 -10.67
C LYS A 26 19.78 -3.70 -10.96
N PHE A 27 19.19 -4.65 -11.66
CA PHE A 27 17.78 -4.67 -12.03
C PHE A 27 16.94 -4.58 -10.74
N GLU A 28 16.25 -3.45 -10.54
CA GLU A 28 15.39 -3.23 -9.37
C GLU A 28 14.03 -3.90 -9.61
N VAL A 29 13.65 -4.80 -8.72
CA VAL A 29 12.47 -5.66 -8.89
C VAL A 29 11.55 -5.46 -7.70
N GLY A 30 10.48 -4.71 -7.91
CA GLY A 30 9.40 -4.47 -6.95
C GLY A 30 8.07 -5.04 -7.43
N PRO A 31 7.00 -5.00 -6.60
CA PRO A 31 5.69 -5.52 -6.99
C PRO A 31 5.03 -4.67 -8.10
N ASN A 32 5.47 -3.43 -8.28
CA ASN A 32 5.04 -2.51 -9.31
C ASN A 32 5.34 -3.01 -10.73
N ILE A 33 6.36 -3.87 -10.94
CA ILE A 33 6.69 -4.41 -12.27
C ILE A 33 5.55 -5.19 -12.91
N PHE A 34 4.60 -5.69 -12.12
CA PHE A 34 3.47 -6.52 -12.57
C PHE A 34 2.27 -5.69 -13.02
N VAL A 35 2.22 -4.40 -12.66
CA VAL A 35 1.09 -3.50 -12.93
C VAL A 35 1.38 -2.67 -14.17
N ASN A 36 1.00 -3.18 -15.35
CA ASN A 36 1.19 -2.48 -16.63
C ASN A 36 -0.11 -2.41 -17.42
N LEU A 37 -0.18 -1.44 -18.34
CA LEU A 37 -1.32 -1.27 -19.25
C LEU A 37 -1.30 -2.35 -20.33
N LYS A 38 -2.16 -3.34 -20.17
CA LYS A 38 -2.32 -4.46 -21.11
C LYS A 38 -3.32 -4.09 -22.21
N GLN A 39 -2.97 -4.42 -23.45
CA GLN A 39 -3.88 -4.33 -24.59
C GLN A 39 -4.61 -5.66 -24.77
N GLY A 40 -5.93 -5.65 -24.94
CA GLY A 40 -6.68 -6.86 -25.27
C GLY A 40 -8.04 -6.95 -24.60
N ASP A 41 -8.72 -8.07 -24.85
CA ASP A 41 -10.01 -8.36 -24.22
C ASP A 41 -9.76 -8.91 -22.81
N ILE A 42 -10.23 -8.19 -21.79
CA ILE A 42 -10.10 -8.62 -20.39
C ILE A 42 -10.78 -9.97 -20.14
N THR A 43 -11.75 -10.36 -20.97
CA THR A 43 -12.42 -11.65 -20.87
C THR A 43 -11.52 -12.82 -21.22
N ASP A 44 -10.34 -12.60 -21.83
CA ASP A 44 -9.34 -13.65 -22.02
C ASP A 44 -8.77 -14.13 -20.67
N THR A 45 -8.54 -13.19 -19.74
CA THR A 45 -7.98 -13.46 -18.40
C THR A 45 -9.05 -13.68 -17.33
N TYR A 46 -10.18 -12.96 -17.41
CA TYR A 46 -11.19 -12.90 -16.36
C TYR A 46 -12.57 -13.40 -16.80
N ILE A 47 -13.27 -14.04 -15.87
CA ILE A 47 -14.70 -14.28 -15.94
C ILE A 47 -15.40 -13.08 -15.28
N ILE A 48 -16.23 -12.37 -16.05
CA ILE A 48 -16.99 -11.21 -15.55
C ILE A 48 -18.26 -11.71 -14.86
N ASN A 49 -18.42 -11.37 -13.57
CA ASN A 49 -19.57 -11.75 -12.75
C ASN A 49 -20.48 -10.54 -12.49
N LYS A 50 -21.13 -10.52 -11.31
CA LYS A 50 -22.13 -9.52 -10.92
C LYS A 50 -21.57 -8.10 -10.78
N ILE A 51 -22.45 -7.12 -10.96
CA ILE A 51 -22.18 -5.71 -10.66
C ILE A 51 -22.10 -5.55 -9.13
N LEU A 52 -21.06 -4.85 -8.67
CA LEU A 52 -20.84 -4.48 -7.28
C LEU A 52 -21.29 -3.04 -7.00
N GLY A 53 -21.16 -2.16 -8.00
CA GLY A 53 -21.61 -0.76 -7.92
C GLY A 53 -21.61 -0.10 -9.29
N GLU A 54 -22.35 1.00 -9.41
CA GLU A 54 -22.45 1.81 -10.62
C GLU A 54 -22.00 3.25 -10.32
N GLY A 55 -21.21 3.81 -11.22
CA GLY A 55 -20.72 5.19 -11.14
C GLY A 55 -21.07 5.98 -12.39
N SER A 56 -20.78 7.28 -12.37
CA SER A 56 -21.10 8.22 -13.46
C SER A 56 -20.46 7.86 -14.81
N TYR A 57 -19.28 7.23 -14.80
CA TYR A 57 -18.50 6.94 -16.01
C TYR A 57 -18.32 5.44 -16.30
N GLY A 58 -18.94 4.58 -15.48
CA GLY A 58 -18.61 3.17 -15.47
C GLY A 58 -19.31 2.35 -14.41
N GLN A 59 -18.89 1.10 -14.29
CA GLN A 59 -19.43 0.14 -13.33
C GLN A 59 -18.29 -0.65 -12.70
N VAL A 60 -18.45 -1.00 -11.43
CA VAL A 60 -17.55 -1.91 -10.73
C VAL A 60 -18.19 -3.29 -10.75
N ARG A 61 -17.46 -4.31 -11.21
CA ARG A 61 -17.92 -5.69 -11.27
C ARG A 61 -17.01 -6.60 -10.47
N LEU A 62 -17.59 -7.66 -9.92
CA LEU A 62 -16.83 -8.81 -9.44
C LEU A 62 -16.32 -9.56 -10.66
N VAL A 63 -15.03 -9.89 -10.67
CA VAL A 63 -14.43 -10.73 -11.70
C VAL A 63 -13.63 -11.85 -11.05
N GLN A 64 -13.45 -12.95 -11.77
CA GLN A 64 -12.69 -14.11 -11.30
C GLN A 64 -11.61 -14.43 -12.32
N HIS A 65 -10.35 -14.45 -11.88
CA HIS A 65 -9.24 -14.82 -12.74
C HIS A 65 -9.39 -16.28 -13.16
N LYS A 66 -9.40 -16.58 -14.47
CA LYS A 66 -9.72 -17.92 -14.99
C LYS A 66 -8.79 -19.01 -14.48
N LYS A 67 -7.47 -18.74 -14.48
CA LYS A 67 -6.46 -19.76 -14.10
C LYS A 67 -6.31 -19.99 -12.60
N THR A 68 -6.30 -18.91 -11.81
CA THR A 68 -6.06 -18.98 -10.36
C THR A 68 -7.35 -19.09 -9.55
N GLY A 69 -8.50 -18.76 -10.15
CA GLY A 69 -9.79 -18.71 -9.47
C GLY A 69 -9.96 -17.53 -8.51
N GLN A 70 -8.97 -16.64 -8.42
CA GLN A 70 -9.00 -15.52 -7.46
C GLN A 70 -10.05 -14.48 -7.86
N GLN A 71 -10.78 -13.99 -6.86
CA GLN A 71 -11.76 -12.92 -7.03
C GLN A 71 -11.09 -11.54 -6.98
N ARG A 72 -11.57 -10.63 -7.83
CA ARG A 72 -11.10 -9.25 -7.97
C ARG A 72 -12.26 -8.30 -8.20
N ALA A 73 -12.07 -7.02 -7.89
CA ALA A 73 -12.97 -5.96 -8.32
C ALA A 73 -12.43 -5.34 -9.60
N MET A 74 -13.29 -5.14 -10.60
CA MET A 74 -12.92 -4.53 -11.88
C MET A 74 -13.78 -3.29 -12.10
N LYS A 75 -13.15 -2.10 -12.11
CA LYS A 75 -13.80 -0.85 -12.51
C LYS A 75 -13.67 -0.70 -14.02
N GLN A 76 -14.78 -0.85 -14.73
CA GLN A 76 -14.87 -0.62 -16.17
C GLN A 76 -15.27 0.84 -16.43
N ILE A 77 -14.45 1.55 -17.19
CA ILE A 77 -14.65 2.97 -17.54
C ILE A 77 -14.80 3.09 -19.04
N GLN A 78 -15.89 3.71 -19.50
CA GLN A 78 -16.16 3.87 -20.94
C GLN A 78 -15.39 5.06 -21.51
N LYS A 79 -14.50 4.84 -22.48
CA LYS A 79 -13.67 5.89 -23.11
C LYS A 79 -14.52 7.03 -23.70
N LYS A 80 -15.70 6.70 -24.23
CA LYS A 80 -16.64 7.68 -24.80
C LYS A 80 -17.35 8.56 -23.77
N LYS A 81 -17.36 8.17 -22.49
CA LYS A 81 -18.07 8.88 -21.41
C LYS A 81 -17.16 9.72 -20.52
N ILE A 82 -15.85 9.60 -20.68
CA ILE A 82 -14.87 10.35 -19.89
C ILE A 82 -14.32 11.53 -20.68
N LEU A 83 -14.13 12.64 -19.98
CA LEU A 83 -13.39 13.80 -20.49
C LEU A 83 -11.88 13.56 -20.35
N LYS A 84 -11.07 14.31 -21.09
CA LYS A 84 -9.61 14.18 -21.05
C LYS A 84 -9.04 14.35 -19.63
N GLU A 85 -9.54 15.32 -18.89
CA GLU A 85 -9.13 15.56 -17.50
C GLU A 85 -9.44 14.36 -16.56
N GLN A 86 -10.53 13.63 -16.83
CA GLN A 86 -10.93 12.46 -16.05
C GLN A 86 -10.10 11.22 -16.42
N GLU A 87 -9.76 11.10 -17.70
CA GLU A 87 -8.79 10.11 -18.18
C GLU A 87 -7.41 10.33 -17.54
N ASP A 88 -6.94 11.58 -17.53
CA ASP A 88 -5.64 11.93 -16.92
C ASP A 88 -5.66 11.71 -15.40
N ALA A 89 -6.77 12.00 -14.73
CA ALA A 89 -6.97 11.69 -13.31
C ALA A 89 -6.95 10.17 -13.04
N MET A 90 -7.56 9.36 -13.91
CA MET A 90 -7.52 7.90 -13.82
C MET A 90 -6.10 7.35 -13.98
N PHE A 91 -5.33 7.82 -14.97
CA PHE A 91 -3.95 7.40 -15.12
C PHE A 91 -3.05 7.89 -13.98
N SER A 92 -3.36 9.07 -13.40
CA SER A 92 -2.70 9.55 -12.19
C SER A 92 -3.02 8.66 -10.98
N GLU A 93 -4.27 8.24 -10.80
CA GLU A 93 -4.68 7.27 -9.78
C GLU A 93 -3.92 5.94 -9.92
N VAL A 94 -3.84 5.40 -11.15
CA VAL A 94 -3.08 4.19 -11.45
C VAL A 94 -1.61 4.37 -11.08
N ALA A 95 -0.98 5.48 -11.46
CA ALA A 95 0.43 5.74 -11.17
C ALA A 95 0.69 5.79 -9.66
N LEU A 96 -0.22 6.42 -8.89
CA LEU A 96 -0.13 6.45 -7.42
C LEU A 96 -0.30 5.04 -6.83
N LEU A 97 -1.37 4.31 -7.20
CA LEU A 97 -1.66 2.99 -6.64
C LEU A 97 -0.61 1.94 -7.01
N LYS A 98 0.07 2.09 -8.14
CA LYS A 98 1.16 1.20 -8.57
C LYS A 98 2.35 1.23 -7.61
N ASP A 99 2.64 2.38 -7.01
CA ASP A 99 3.78 2.58 -6.11
C ASP A 99 3.40 2.44 -4.62
N MET A 100 2.09 2.34 -4.32
CA MET A 100 1.61 2.17 -2.95
C MET A 100 1.68 0.72 -2.49
N ASP A 101 2.28 0.53 -1.32
CA ASP A 101 2.41 -0.75 -0.63
C ASP A 101 2.14 -0.55 0.87
N HIS A 102 0.87 -0.68 1.26
CA HIS A 102 0.44 -0.54 2.65
C HIS A 102 -0.77 -1.44 2.94
N GLN A 103 -0.79 -2.07 4.11
CA GLN A 103 -1.82 -3.05 4.50
C GLN A 103 -3.25 -2.49 4.47
N ASN A 104 -3.43 -1.19 4.73
CA ASN A 104 -4.73 -0.51 4.81
C ASN A 104 -5.07 0.30 3.55
N ILE A 105 -4.37 0.09 2.44
CA ILE A 105 -4.68 0.70 1.14
C ILE A 105 -5.08 -0.41 0.16
N VAL A 106 -6.04 -0.12 -0.72
CA VAL A 106 -6.45 -1.06 -1.78
C VAL A 106 -5.30 -1.35 -2.74
N LYS A 107 -5.10 -2.63 -3.05
CA LYS A 107 -4.08 -3.03 -4.04
C LYS A 107 -4.63 -2.96 -5.46
N LEU A 108 -3.88 -2.32 -6.35
CA LEU A 108 -4.07 -2.41 -7.80
C LEU A 108 -3.24 -3.59 -8.33
N PHE A 109 -3.87 -4.46 -9.11
CA PHE A 109 -3.21 -5.63 -9.69
C PHE A 109 -2.89 -5.42 -11.16
N GLU A 110 -3.89 -4.97 -11.93
CA GLU A 110 -3.74 -4.90 -13.39
C GLU A 110 -4.54 -3.74 -13.98
N LEU A 111 -4.09 -3.27 -15.14
CA LEU A 111 -4.78 -2.27 -15.95
C LEU A 111 -4.91 -2.81 -17.37
N TYR A 112 -6.12 -2.83 -17.91
CA TYR A 112 -6.38 -3.20 -19.30
C TYR A 112 -7.02 -2.05 -20.07
N GLN A 113 -6.85 -2.08 -21.39
CA GLN A 113 -7.67 -1.30 -22.30
C GLN A 113 -8.05 -2.08 -23.55
N ASP A 114 -9.23 -1.77 -24.07
CA ASP A 114 -9.67 -2.15 -25.41
C ASP A 114 -10.07 -0.90 -26.21
N SER A 115 -10.72 -1.08 -27.36
CA SER A 115 -11.16 0.05 -28.21
C SER A 115 -12.21 0.96 -27.57
N GLN A 116 -12.97 0.49 -26.57
CA GLN A 116 -14.11 1.17 -25.97
C GLN A 116 -13.93 1.52 -24.49
N ASN A 117 -13.09 0.79 -23.75
CA ASN A 117 -13.03 0.85 -22.29
C ASN A 117 -11.61 0.82 -21.74
N TYR A 118 -11.47 1.36 -20.53
CA TYR A 118 -10.40 1.06 -19.58
C TYR A 118 -10.92 0.13 -18.49
N TYR A 119 -10.07 -0.75 -17.96
CA TYR A 119 -10.41 -1.68 -16.89
C TYR A 119 -9.34 -1.66 -15.80
N LEU A 120 -9.69 -1.21 -14.60
CA LEU A 120 -8.81 -1.21 -13.44
C LEU A 120 -9.17 -2.41 -12.57
N VAL A 121 -8.22 -3.33 -12.34
CA VAL A 121 -8.42 -4.54 -11.56
C VAL A 121 -7.76 -4.39 -10.18
N THR A 122 -8.56 -4.39 -9.13
CA THR A 122 -8.14 -4.16 -7.74
C THR A 122 -8.56 -5.32 -6.82
N GLU A 123 -8.12 -5.25 -5.56
CA GLU A 123 -8.58 -6.10 -4.47
C GLU A 123 -10.11 -6.12 -4.37
N TYR A 124 -10.69 -7.32 -4.27
CA TYR A 124 -12.10 -7.48 -4.00
C TYR A 124 -12.36 -7.39 -2.50
N LEU A 125 -13.06 -6.35 -2.08
CA LEU A 125 -13.42 -6.10 -0.69
C LEU A 125 -14.91 -6.42 -0.50
N ASN A 126 -15.24 -7.43 0.30
CA ASN A 126 -16.62 -7.88 0.49
C ASN A 126 -17.16 -7.66 1.92
N GLY A 127 -16.42 -6.93 2.77
CA GLY A 127 -16.87 -6.57 4.11
C GLY A 127 -17.85 -5.40 4.19
N GLY A 128 -18.02 -4.66 3.08
CA GLY A 128 -18.88 -3.48 2.99
C GLY A 128 -18.21 -2.22 3.53
N GLU A 129 -18.97 -1.11 3.53
CA GLU A 129 -18.51 0.18 4.03
C GLU A 129 -18.43 0.21 5.57
N LEU A 130 -17.48 0.98 6.11
CA LEU A 130 -17.26 1.06 7.55
C LEU A 130 -18.51 1.50 8.31
N LEU A 131 -19.17 2.58 7.88
CA LEU A 131 -20.32 3.13 8.62
C LEU A 131 -21.52 2.15 8.61
N ASP A 132 -21.74 1.47 7.49
CA ASP A 132 -22.76 0.41 7.37
C ASP A 132 -22.49 -0.77 8.30
N LYS A 133 -21.21 -1.10 8.52
CA LYS A 133 -20.84 -2.13 9.50
C LYS A 133 -21.12 -1.65 10.91
N LEU A 134 -20.69 -0.43 11.24
CA LEU A 134 -20.82 0.15 12.58
C LEU A 134 -22.29 0.29 13.01
N THR A 135 -23.18 0.69 12.10
CA THR A 135 -24.63 0.78 12.36
C THR A 135 -25.30 -0.56 12.65
N LYS A 136 -24.69 -1.68 12.21
CA LYS A 136 -25.20 -3.04 12.42
C LYS A 136 -24.63 -3.73 13.66
N LEU A 137 -23.66 -3.12 14.35
CA LEU A 137 -23.07 -3.72 15.55
C LEU A 137 -24.06 -3.65 16.72
N THR A 138 -24.24 -4.78 17.41
CA THR A 138 -25.06 -4.87 18.64
C THR A 138 -24.43 -4.12 19.80
N THR A 139 -23.10 -4.00 19.80
CA THR A 139 -22.32 -3.25 20.78
C THR A 139 -21.28 -2.42 20.04
N PHE A 140 -21.46 -1.10 20.03
CA PHE A 140 -20.50 -0.14 19.50
C PHE A 140 -19.93 0.70 20.66
N ASN A 141 -18.61 0.83 20.71
CA ASN A 141 -17.92 1.62 21.73
C ASN A 141 -16.70 2.34 21.15
N GLU A 142 -16.12 3.24 21.95
CA GLU A 142 -14.95 4.01 21.55
C GLU A 142 -13.73 3.15 21.20
N ARG A 143 -13.58 1.96 21.80
CA ARG A 143 -12.49 1.03 21.47
C ARG A 143 -12.59 0.54 20.02
N THR A 144 -13.77 0.09 19.60
CA THR A 144 -13.98 -0.32 18.20
C THR A 144 -13.77 0.84 17.23
N ALA A 145 -14.22 2.04 17.58
CA ALA A 145 -13.96 3.24 16.78
C ALA A 145 -12.45 3.54 16.66
N ALA A 146 -11.71 3.45 17.77
CA ALA A 146 -10.28 3.69 17.80
C ALA A 146 -9.49 2.65 16.97
N GLU A 147 -9.89 1.38 17.00
CA GLU A 147 -9.26 0.31 16.19
C GLU A 147 -9.41 0.56 14.69
N TYR A 148 -10.58 1.02 14.23
CA TYR A 148 -10.77 1.39 12.83
C TYR A 148 -10.07 2.69 12.46
N MET A 149 -10.16 3.72 13.31
CA MET A 149 -9.51 5.00 13.05
C MET A 149 -7.99 4.88 13.04
N LYS A 150 -7.39 4.05 13.91
CA LYS A 150 -5.95 3.74 13.88
C LYS A 150 -5.53 3.26 12.49
N GLN A 151 -6.26 2.33 11.89
CA GLN A 151 -5.94 1.81 10.56
C GLN A 151 -6.10 2.85 9.45
N VAL A 152 -7.14 3.68 9.51
CA VAL A 152 -7.33 4.79 8.56
C VAL A 152 -6.17 5.80 8.67
N LEU A 153 -5.76 6.13 9.90
CA LEU A 153 -4.66 7.04 10.16
C LEU A 153 -3.31 6.45 9.75
N LEU A 154 -3.09 5.14 9.89
CA LEU A 154 -1.89 4.47 9.36
C LEU A 154 -1.80 4.62 7.84
N ALA A 155 -2.91 4.37 7.12
CA ALA A 155 -2.96 4.58 5.67
C ALA A 155 -2.65 6.04 5.27
N LEU A 156 -3.24 7.01 5.95
CA LEU A 156 -2.99 8.42 5.67
C LEU A 156 -1.58 8.86 6.06
N SER A 157 -1.03 8.35 7.15
CA SER A 157 0.34 8.64 7.57
C SER A 157 1.34 8.16 6.52
N TYR A 158 1.15 6.95 5.99
CA TYR A 158 1.90 6.43 4.85
C TYR A 158 1.78 7.32 3.60
N CYS A 159 0.56 7.71 3.22
CA CYS A 159 0.35 8.61 2.07
C CYS A 159 1.05 9.97 2.28
N HIS A 160 0.87 10.58 3.45
CA HIS A 160 1.39 11.91 3.77
C HIS A 160 2.91 11.92 3.83
N ALA A 161 3.55 10.86 4.32
CA ALA A 161 5.00 10.68 4.30
C ALA A 161 5.59 10.65 2.88
N GLN A 162 4.79 10.21 1.90
CA GLN A 162 5.14 10.23 0.46
C GLN A 162 4.66 11.48 -0.28
N ASN A 163 4.19 12.48 0.47
CA ASN A 163 3.58 13.70 -0.05
C ASN A 163 2.32 13.44 -0.88
N ILE A 164 1.53 12.41 -0.57
CA ILE A 164 0.28 12.09 -1.29
C ILE A 164 -0.89 12.53 -0.41
N ILE A 165 -1.77 13.37 -0.96
CA ILE A 165 -3.00 13.82 -0.30
C ILE A 165 -4.18 13.08 -0.94
N HIS A 166 -5.08 12.49 -0.13
CA HIS A 166 -6.22 11.73 -0.63
C HIS A 166 -7.34 12.66 -1.17
N ARG A 167 -7.65 13.74 -0.44
CA ARG A 167 -8.60 14.83 -0.78
C ARG A 167 -10.09 14.47 -0.77
N ASP A 168 -10.47 13.19 -0.72
CA ASP A 168 -11.88 12.76 -0.59
C ASP A 168 -12.07 11.64 0.45
N MET A 169 -11.51 11.82 1.65
CA MET A 169 -11.76 10.89 2.75
C MET A 169 -13.21 11.00 3.23
N LYS A 170 -13.93 9.88 3.17
CA LYS A 170 -15.33 9.74 3.59
C LYS A 170 -15.65 8.28 3.92
N PRO A 171 -16.74 7.97 4.63
CA PRO A 171 -17.05 6.61 5.02
C PRO A 171 -17.18 5.61 3.86
N SER A 172 -17.74 6.03 2.72
CA SER A 172 -17.86 5.16 1.55
C SER A 172 -16.51 4.82 0.88
N ASN A 173 -15.45 5.56 1.21
CA ASN A 173 -14.08 5.31 0.74
C ASN A 173 -13.26 4.52 1.78
N ILE A 174 -13.91 3.98 2.81
CA ILE A 174 -13.31 3.10 3.82
C ILE A 174 -14.12 1.81 3.86
N MET A 175 -13.56 0.74 3.29
CA MET A 175 -14.19 -0.57 3.20
C MET A 175 -13.49 -1.59 4.09
N LEU A 176 -14.25 -2.59 4.56
CA LEU A 176 -13.69 -3.77 5.20
C LEU A 176 -13.30 -4.82 4.15
N ALA A 177 -12.14 -5.45 4.33
CA ALA A 177 -11.66 -6.47 3.40
C ALA A 177 -12.63 -7.67 3.32
N SER A 178 -13.23 -8.05 4.45
CA SER A 178 -14.16 -9.16 4.58
C SER A 178 -15.25 -8.92 5.63
N PRO A 179 -16.33 -9.72 5.67
CA PRO A 179 -17.38 -9.59 6.66
C PRO A 179 -16.95 -9.92 8.10
N ASP A 180 -15.76 -10.49 8.29
CA ASP A 180 -15.21 -10.85 9.60
C ASP A 180 -15.18 -9.62 10.53
N PRO A 181 -15.62 -9.73 11.79
CA PRO A 181 -15.53 -8.63 12.76
C PRO A 181 -14.13 -8.05 12.95
N LYS A 182 -13.08 -8.86 12.78
CA LYS A 182 -11.66 -8.48 12.89
C LYS A 182 -11.04 -8.09 11.54
N SER A 183 -11.85 -8.04 10.48
CA SER A 183 -11.33 -7.75 9.15
C SER A 183 -10.66 -6.38 9.09
N PRO A 184 -9.49 -6.26 8.43
CA PRO A 184 -8.84 -4.97 8.29
C PRO A 184 -9.66 -4.04 7.40
N ILE A 185 -9.51 -2.73 7.63
CA ILE A 185 -10.03 -1.72 6.71
C ILE A 185 -9.04 -1.49 5.57
N LYS A 186 -9.59 -1.02 4.46
CA LYS A 186 -8.89 -0.59 3.27
C LYS A 186 -9.45 0.77 2.86
N VAL A 187 -8.56 1.75 2.74
CA VAL A 187 -8.85 3.02 2.07
C VAL A 187 -8.86 2.76 0.57
N ILE A 188 -9.93 3.21 -0.08
CA ILE A 188 -10.18 3.03 -1.50
C ILE A 188 -10.37 4.39 -2.20
N ASP A 189 -10.40 4.36 -3.54
CA ASP A 189 -10.73 5.49 -4.41
C ASP A 189 -9.75 6.66 -4.32
N PHE A 190 -8.61 6.50 -5.01
CA PHE A 190 -7.56 7.51 -5.11
C PHE A 190 -7.75 8.39 -6.35
N GLY A 191 -8.93 8.38 -6.97
CA GLY A 191 -9.24 9.19 -8.16
C GLY A 191 -9.11 10.69 -7.96
N THR A 192 -9.24 11.16 -6.71
CA THR A 192 -8.96 12.55 -6.33
C THR A 192 -7.61 12.72 -5.68
N ALA A 193 -6.78 11.69 -5.50
CA ALA A 193 -5.50 11.86 -4.82
C ALA A 193 -4.51 12.68 -5.67
N LYS A 194 -3.55 13.35 -5.03
CA LYS A 194 -2.48 14.07 -5.72
C LYS A 194 -1.19 14.05 -4.91
N LYS A 195 -0.06 13.94 -5.60
CA LYS A 195 1.26 14.18 -5.01
C LYS A 195 1.48 15.69 -4.85
N GLN A 196 1.66 16.14 -3.61
CA GLN A 196 1.98 17.51 -3.26
C GLN A 196 3.39 17.85 -3.73
N VAL A 197 3.50 18.90 -4.54
CA VAL A 197 4.77 19.43 -5.02
C VAL A 197 5.03 20.75 -4.29
N SER A 198 6.24 20.89 -3.74
CA SER A 198 6.62 22.11 -3.00
C SER A 198 6.49 23.35 -3.90
N GLY A 199 5.79 24.38 -3.40
CA GLY A 199 5.55 25.62 -4.14
C GLY A 199 4.33 25.63 -5.06
N GLU A 200 3.64 24.49 -5.27
CA GLU A 200 2.37 24.46 -5.99
C GLU A 200 1.19 24.82 -5.09
N SER A 201 0.40 25.82 -5.50
CA SER A 201 -0.90 26.08 -4.89
C SER A 201 -1.97 25.15 -5.46
N GLN A 202 -2.92 24.74 -4.62
CA GLN A 202 -4.08 24.00 -5.08
C GLN A 202 -5.06 24.95 -5.78
N THR A 203 -5.76 24.50 -6.81
CA THR A 203 -6.61 25.38 -7.65
C THR A 203 -8.08 24.97 -7.67
N GLN A 204 -8.40 23.80 -7.11
CA GLN A 204 -9.70 23.16 -7.22
C GLN A 204 -10.29 22.88 -5.83
N VAL A 205 -11.60 23.09 -5.72
CA VAL A 205 -12.39 22.62 -4.57
C VAL A 205 -12.82 21.20 -4.91
N ILE A 206 -12.20 20.21 -4.28
CA ILE A 206 -12.43 18.77 -4.51
C ILE A 206 -12.83 18.13 -3.18
N GLY A 207 -13.63 17.09 -3.25
CA GLY A 207 -14.06 16.29 -2.11
C GLY A 207 -15.56 16.36 -1.87
N THR A 208 -16.03 15.51 -0.97
CA THR A 208 -17.44 15.40 -0.62
C THR A 208 -17.84 16.53 0.34
N PRO A 209 -18.87 17.34 0.04
CA PRO A 209 -19.18 18.56 0.81
C PRO A 209 -19.34 18.40 2.32
N LEU A 210 -19.79 17.23 2.78
CA LEU A 210 -20.01 16.95 4.20
C LEU A 210 -18.72 16.60 4.97
N TYR A 211 -17.60 16.37 4.29
CA TYR A 211 -16.32 16.00 4.89
C TYR A 211 -15.21 17.00 4.55
N ILE A 212 -15.47 17.95 3.65
CA ILE A 212 -14.50 18.89 3.13
C ILE A 212 -13.95 19.84 4.22
N ALA A 213 -12.66 20.09 4.19
CA ALA A 213 -12.01 21.03 5.11
C ALA A 213 -12.23 22.49 4.67
N PRO A 214 -12.31 23.46 5.60
CA PRO A 214 -12.51 24.88 5.29
C PRO A 214 -11.51 25.41 4.27
N GLU A 215 -10.23 25.06 4.44
CA GLU A 215 -9.14 25.53 3.60
C GLU A 215 -9.17 24.96 2.16
N VAL A 216 -9.86 23.82 1.95
CA VAL A 216 -10.08 23.26 0.61
C VAL A 216 -11.08 24.11 -0.17
N ILE A 217 -12.10 24.64 0.52
CA ILE A 217 -13.07 25.57 -0.06
C ILE A 217 -12.37 26.87 -0.49
N ASP A 218 -11.33 27.28 0.24
CA ASP A 218 -10.46 28.42 -0.08
C ASP A 218 -9.33 28.07 -1.07
N LYS A 219 -9.26 26.80 -1.53
CA LYS A 219 -8.25 26.29 -2.47
C LYS A 219 -6.81 26.45 -1.97
N ASN A 220 -6.59 26.55 -0.67
CA ASN A 220 -5.26 26.68 -0.09
C ASN A 220 -5.07 25.64 1.01
N TYR A 221 -4.82 24.40 0.58
CA TYR A 221 -4.82 23.25 1.47
C TYR A 221 -3.59 22.37 1.26
N THR A 222 -3.24 21.66 2.33
CA THR A 222 -2.19 20.66 2.39
C THR A 222 -2.80 19.30 2.79
N GLU A 223 -1.96 18.31 3.10
CA GLU A 223 -2.35 17.01 3.62
C GLU A 223 -3.26 17.06 4.87
N LYS A 224 -3.24 18.17 5.61
CA LYS A 224 -4.09 18.40 6.78
C LYS A 224 -5.59 18.35 6.46
N CYS A 225 -6.01 18.55 5.21
CA CYS A 225 -7.42 18.43 4.84
C CYS A 225 -7.97 17.00 5.03
N ASP A 226 -7.13 15.98 4.85
CA ASP A 226 -7.51 14.58 5.12
C ASP A 226 -7.75 14.38 6.63
N ILE A 227 -6.97 15.04 7.48
CA ILE A 227 -7.13 14.98 8.95
C ILE A 227 -8.45 15.59 9.40
N TRP A 228 -8.86 16.71 8.79
CA TRP A 228 -10.19 17.27 9.04
C TRP A 228 -11.28 16.29 8.67
N SER A 229 -11.19 15.71 7.47
CA SER A 229 -12.15 14.72 6.97
C SER A 229 -12.26 13.55 7.94
N CYS A 230 -11.14 13.02 8.44
CA CYS A 230 -11.11 12.00 9.48
C CYS A 230 -11.71 12.46 10.81
N GLY A 231 -11.55 13.74 11.20
CA GLY A 231 -12.18 14.30 12.39
C GLY A 231 -13.71 14.33 12.27
N VAL A 232 -14.23 14.66 11.09
CA VAL A 232 -15.66 14.58 10.79
C VAL A 232 -16.15 13.14 10.82
N ILE A 233 -15.40 12.20 10.23
CA ILE A 233 -15.72 10.77 10.24
C ILE A 233 -15.74 10.25 11.68
N LEU A 234 -14.73 10.54 12.50
CA LEU A 234 -14.67 10.11 13.90
C LEU A 234 -15.83 10.67 14.73
N TYR A 235 -16.15 11.96 14.56
CA TYR A 235 -17.33 12.56 15.19
C TYR A 235 -18.62 11.83 14.77
N GLN A 236 -18.77 11.55 13.48
CA GLN A 236 -19.94 10.84 12.95
C GLN A 236 -20.05 9.41 13.48
N ILE A 237 -18.94 8.70 13.54
CA ILE A 237 -18.85 7.34 14.08
C ILE A 237 -19.27 7.32 15.55
N LEU A 238 -18.79 8.25 16.36
CA LEU A 238 -19.05 8.26 17.81
C LEU A 238 -20.41 8.84 18.21
N THR A 239 -20.98 9.75 17.42
CA THR A 239 -22.21 10.47 17.79
C THR A 239 -23.42 10.15 16.90
N GLY A 240 -23.21 9.55 15.74
CA GLY A 240 -24.22 9.37 14.70
C GLY A 240 -24.66 10.66 14.00
N LYS A 241 -23.98 11.79 14.24
CA LYS A 241 -24.33 13.12 13.71
C LYS A 241 -23.14 13.78 13.00
N PHE A 242 -23.36 14.89 12.31
CA PHE A 242 -22.27 15.73 11.79
C PHE A 242 -21.87 16.80 12.81
N PRO A 243 -20.59 17.23 12.84
CA PRO A 243 -20.11 18.21 13.80
C PRO A 243 -20.62 19.64 13.53
N PHE A 244 -21.12 19.92 12.33
CA PHE A 244 -21.70 21.22 11.94
C PHE A 244 -23.14 21.04 11.47
N ASP A 245 -23.88 22.16 11.37
CA ASP A 245 -25.25 22.13 10.87
C ASP A 245 -25.27 21.86 9.35
N VAL A 246 -25.77 20.68 9.00
CA VAL A 246 -25.92 20.18 7.63
C VAL A 246 -27.34 20.38 7.09
N LYS A 247 -28.29 20.83 7.91
CA LYS A 247 -29.68 21.07 7.51
C LYS A 247 -29.82 22.45 6.88
N VAL A 248 -29.26 22.60 5.68
CA VAL A 248 -29.17 23.87 4.96
C VAL A 248 -29.85 23.81 3.60
N GLN A 249 -30.22 24.96 3.06
CA GLN A 249 -30.92 25.04 1.77
C GLN A 249 -29.96 25.08 0.56
N SER A 250 -28.66 25.32 0.77
CA SER A 250 -27.67 25.41 -0.31
C SER A 250 -26.26 24.97 0.13
N LEU A 251 -25.44 24.57 -0.84
CA LEU A 251 -24.02 24.27 -0.62
C LEU A 251 -23.23 25.47 -0.10
N GLN A 252 -23.59 26.69 -0.53
CA GLN A 252 -22.96 27.91 -0.03
C GLN A 252 -23.20 28.10 1.48
N GLN A 253 -24.42 27.81 1.95
CA GLN A 253 -24.74 27.86 3.37
C GLN A 253 -24.01 26.75 4.15
N LEU A 254 -23.89 25.55 3.59
CA LEU A 254 -23.08 24.47 4.19
C LEU A 254 -21.63 24.91 4.35
N PHE A 255 -21.03 25.45 3.30
CA PHE A 255 -19.65 25.93 3.32
C PHE A 255 -19.45 27.10 4.29
N ALA A 256 -20.42 28.01 4.41
CA ALA A 256 -20.39 29.06 5.42
C ALA A 256 -20.41 28.49 6.85
N ASN A 257 -21.23 27.46 7.11
CA ASN A 257 -21.27 26.78 8.40
C ASN A 257 -19.92 26.12 8.72
N ILE A 258 -19.35 25.38 7.76
CA ILE A 258 -18.04 24.73 7.89
C ILE A 258 -16.94 25.78 8.20
N LYS A 259 -16.88 26.87 7.43
CA LYS A 259 -15.89 27.95 7.64
C LYS A 259 -16.07 28.71 8.94
N SER A 260 -17.29 28.76 9.49
CA SER A 260 -17.55 29.44 10.75
C SER A 260 -16.98 28.69 11.97
N GLY A 261 -16.66 27.40 11.84
CA GLY A 261 -16.21 26.54 12.94
C GLY A 261 -17.23 26.42 14.09
N LYS A 262 -18.51 26.68 13.82
CA LYS A 262 -19.59 26.52 14.81
C LYS A 262 -19.95 25.04 14.93
N TYR A 263 -19.24 24.35 15.81
CA TYR A 263 -19.42 22.92 16.05
C TYR A 263 -20.51 22.62 17.08
N ASN A 264 -21.17 21.47 16.94
CA ASN A 264 -22.13 20.93 17.89
C ASN A 264 -21.46 20.11 19.01
N PHE A 265 -20.52 20.73 19.72
CA PHE A 265 -19.81 20.11 20.86
C PHE A 265 -20.59 20.17 22.18
N ASN A 266 -21.76 20.81 22.19
CA ASN A 266 -22.64 20.87 23.36
C ASN A 266 -23.78 19.83 23.29
N SER A 267 -23.78 18.97 22.26
CA SER A 267 -24.76 17.89 22.15
C SER A 267 -24.58 16.86 23.25
N LYS A 268 -25.69 16.26 23.68
CA LYS A 268 -25.69 15.20 24.71
C LYS A 268 -24.82 14.01 24.28
N GLU A 269 -24.86 13.66 23.00
CA GLU A 269 -24.07 12.56 22.45
C GLU A 269 -22.57 12.85 22.54
N PHE A 270 -22.11 14.03 22.10
CA PHE A 270 -20.68 14.38 22.15
C PHE A 270 -20.16 14.55 23.59
N THR A 271 -20.94 15.20 24.46
CA THR A 271 -20.56 15.42 25.87
C THR A 271 -20.53 14.14 26.70
N SER A 272 -21.16 13.06 26.23
CA SER A 272 -21.11 11.75 26.87
C SER A 272 -19.86 10.92 26.52
N LEU A 273 -19.08 11.35 25.52
CA LEU A 273 -17.83 10.70 25.14
C LEU A 273 -16.74 10.93 26.18
N SER A 274 -15.70 10.08 26.17
CA SER A 274 -14.51 10.27 26.99
C SER A 274 -13.85 11.64 26.74
N PHE A 275 -13.14 12.14 27.75
CA PHE A 275 -12.43 13.40 27.64
C PHE A 275 -11.38 13.36 26.52
N GLU A 276 -10.72 12.22 26.37
CA GLU A 276 -9.72 11.92 25.36
C GLU A 276 -10.32 11.97 23.95
N ALA A 277 -11.48 11.33 23.74
CA ALA A 277 -12.19 11.37 22.45
C ALA A 277 -12.58 12.80 22.06
N GLN A 278 -13.16 13.55 23.01
CA GLN A 278 -13.58 14.93 22.77
C GLN A 278 -12.38 15.82 22.44
N THR A 279 -11.25 15.63 23.11
CA THR A 279 -10.02 16.39 22.91
C THR A 279 -9.42 16.11 21.54
N LEU A 280 -9.33 14.83 21.14
CA LEU A 280 -8.84 14.44 19.83
C LEU A 280 -9.72 14.98 18.70
N ILE A 281 -11.04 14.86 18.79
CA ILE A 281 -11.94 15.40 17.77
C ILE A 281 -11.76 16.91 17.61
N LYS A 282 -11.64 17.64 18.73
CA LYS A 282 -11.41 19.10 18.72
C LYS A 282 -10.06 19.47 18.11
N SER A 283 -9.02 18.64 18.25
CA SER A 283 -7.71 18.88 17.63
C SER A 283 -7.72 18.61 16.12
N MET A 284 -8.43 17.56 15.68
CA MET A 284 -8.61 17.25 14.25
C MET A 284 -9.48 18.28 13.53
N LEU A 285 -10.46 18.88 14.23
CA LEU A 285 -11.36 19.92 13.71
C LEU A 285 -10.88 21.35 14.01
N GLN A 286 -9.57 21.57 14.14
CA GLN A 286 -9.02 22.93 14.19
C GLN A 286 -9.20 23.62 12.83
N LEU A 287 -9.74 24.84 12.84
CA LEU A 287 -9.93 25.66 11.63
C LEU A 287 -8.60 26.03 10.98
N ASP A 288 -7.60 26.38 11.78
CA ASP A 288 -6.25 26.66 11.30
C ASP A 288 -5.52 25.33 11.02
N PRO A 289 -5.22 25.01 9.74
CA PRO A 289 -4.58 23.74 9.39
C PRO A 289 -3.20 23.57 10.03
N LYS A 290 -2.52 24.67 10.38
CA LYS A 290 -1.20 24.63 11.04
C LYS A 290 -1.29 24.14 12.49
N LYS A 291 -2.46 24.30 13.13
CA LYS A 291 -2.73 23.81 14.49
C LYS A 291 -3.31 22.40 14.51
N ARG A 292 -3.72 21.88 13.35
CA ARG A 292 -4.23 20.53 13.21
C ARG A 292 -3.05 19.54 13.25
N PRO A 293 -3.11 18.46 14.05
CA PRO A 293 -2.04 17.47 14.07
C PRO A 293 -1.95 16.72 12.73
N SER A 294 -0.80 16.11 12.47
CA SER A 294 -0.59 15.15 11.39
C SER A 294 -1.16 13.77 11.76
N ALA A 295 -1.29 12.88 10.76
CA ALA A 295 -1.75 11.51 11.00
C ALA A 295 -0.82 10.75 11.97
N SER A 296 0.50 10.89 11.81
CA SER A 296 1.51 10.27 12.70
C SER A 296 1.43 10.79 14.14
N GLU A 297 1.18 12.09 14.34
CA GLU A 297 0.96 12.66 15.68
C GLU A 297 -0.32 12.11 16.32
N ILE A 298 -1.41 11.97 15.56
CA ILE A 298 -2.67 11.41 16.08
C ILE A 298 -2.53 9.94 16.46
N LEU A 299 -1.74 9.16 15.72
CA LEU A 299 -1.45 7.75 16.08
C LEU A 299 -0.77 7.62 17.46
N ASN A 300 -0.19 8.71 17.96
CA ASN A 300 0.41 8.80 19.28
C ASN A 300 -0.50 9.44 20.34
N ASP A 301 -1.70 9.89 19.97
CA ASP A 301 -2.68 10.50 20.86
C ASP A 301 -3.14 9.54 21.97
N PRO A 302 -3.38 10.02 23.19
CA PRO A 302 -3.85 9.18 24.30
C PRO A 302 -5.09 8.36 23.97
N TRP A 303 -6.06 8.92 23.22
CA TRP A 303 -7.28 8.20 22.88
C TRP A 303 -6.98 6.97 22.01
N ILE A 304 -6.11 7.11 21.00
CA ILE A 304 -5.70 5.99 20.15
C ILE A 304 -4.91 4.96 20.96
N LYS A 305 -3.93 5.39 21.76
CA LYS A 305 -3.07 4.49 22.55
C LYS A 305 -3.84 3.71 23.63
N GLU A 306 -4.79 4.35 24.30
CA GLU A 306 -5.55 3.71 25.37
C GLU A 306 -6.66 2.78 24.82
N LYS A 307 -7.34 3.22 23.76
CA LYS A 307 -8.53 2.53 23.25
C LYS A 307 -8.20 1.47 22.22
N ALA A 308 -7.23 1.70 21.33
CA ALA A 308 -6.80 0.69 20.37
C ALA A 308 -5.77 -0.26 21.01
N LYS A 309 -5.81 -1.53 20.61
CA LYS A 309 -4.84 -2.52 21.10
C LYS A 309 -3.42 -2.13 20.68
N GLU A 310 -2.49 -2.19 21.63
CA GLU A 310 -1.06 -2.12 21.34
C GLU A 310 -0.61 -3.38 20.60
N ASP A 311 0.10 -3.17 19.50
CA ASP A 311 0.75 -4.26 18.78
C ASP A 311 2.04 -4.65 19.50
N LYS A 312 2.41 -5.93 19.41
CA LYS A 312 3.60 -6.46 20.06
C LYS A 312 4.54 -7.04 19.02
N ILE A 313 5.84 -6.84 19.24
CA ILE A 313 6.88 -7.51 18.48
C ILE A 313 6.82 -9.02 18.79
N SER A 314 6.62 -9.84 17.76
CA SER A 314 6.71 -11.29 17.88
C SER A 314 8.16 -11.75 17.73
N LEU A 315 8.66 -12.52 18.70
CA LEU A 315 10.00 -13.12 18.64
C LEU A 315 10.16 -14.08 17.46
N ASP A 316 9.11 -14.83 17.11
CA ASP A 316 9.13 -15.75 15.98
C ASP A 316 9.32 -14.99 14.66
N VAL A 317 8.58 -13.89 14.49
CA VAL A 317 8.64 -13.04 13.29
C VAL A 317 10.03 -12.41 13.15
N MET A 318 10.59 -11.92 14.26
CA MET A 318 11.96 -11.38 14.27
C MET A 318 13.01 -12.47 14.01
N SER A 319 12.78 -13.70 14.49
CA SER A 319 13.67 -14.83 14.23
C SER A 319 13.66 -15.22 12.76
N ASP A 320 12.50 -15.21 12.10
CA ASP A 320 12.35 -15.56 10.69
C ASP A 320 12.93 -14.46 9.80
N LEU A 321 12.66 -13.18 10.12
CA LEU A 321 13.30 -12.02 9.50
C LEU A 321 14.83 -12.11 9.54
N GLY A 322 15.39 -12.52 10.68
CA GLY A 322 16.83 -12.69 10.89
C GLY A 322 17.49 -13.82 10.08
N LYS A 323 16.70 -14.78 9.57
CA LYS A 323 17.18 -15.92 8.78
C LYS A 323 16.93 -15.75 7.29
N PHE A 324 16.30 -14.64 6.88
CA PHE A 324 15.95 -14.44 5.50
C PHE A 324 17.21 -14.23 4.66
N HIS A 325 17.31 -15.03 3.61
CA HIS A 325 18.33 -14.89 2.59
C HIS A 325 17.65 -14.86 1.24
N ASN A 326 18.01 -13.87 0.43
CA ASN A 326 17.52 -13.77 -0.92
C ASN A 326 18.56 -14.30 -1.91
N GLU A 327 18.16 -15.24 -2.76
CA GLU A 327 19.05 -15.86 -3.74
C GLU A 327 19.03 -15.13 -5.08
N SER A 328 17.89 -14.51 -5.44
CA SER A 328 17.74 -13.76 -6.68
C SER A 328 16.65 -12.69 -6.62
N ASN A 329 16.77 -11.66 -7.46
CA ASN A 329 15.77 -10.59 -7.53
C ASN A 329 14.42 -11.13 -8.08
N MET A 330 14.46 -12.12 -8.97
CA MET A 330 13.25 -12.76 -9.50
C MET A 330 12.50 -13.55 -8.43
N ARG A 331 13.22 -14.33 -7.62
CA ARG A 331 12.63 -15.04 -6.47
C ARG A 331 11.97 -14.06 -5.51
N ALA A 332 12.64 -12.95 -5.17
CA ALA A 332 12.06 -11.91 -4.34
C ALA A 332 10.77 -11.35 -4.92
N ALA A 333 10.75 -11.01 -6.22
CA ALA A 333 9.56 -10.48 -6.89
C ALA A 333 8.35 -11.41 -6.82
N ILE A 334 8.58 -12.71 -7.09
CA ILE A 334 7.52 -13.73 -7.04
C ILE A 334 7.04 -13.91 -5.61
N LEU A 335 7.94 -13.94 -4.63
CA LEU A 335 7.57 -14.02 -3.22
C LEU A 335 6.76 -12.79 -2.78
N GLN A 336 7.13 -11.59 -3.23
CA GLN A 336 6.38 -10.36 -2.95
C GLN A 336 4.99 -10.38 -3.57
N MET A 337 4.85 -10.91 -4.80
CA MET A 337 3.55 -11.17 -5.42
C MET A 337 2.74 -12.16 -4.57
N ILE A 338 3.31 -13.30 -4.17
CA ILE A 338 2.62 -14.29 -3.33
C ILE A 338 2.20 -13.66 -1.98
N ALA A 339 3.09 -12.94 -1.31
CA ALA A 339 2.81 -12.29 -0.04
C ALA A 339 1.72 -11.21 -0.17
N GLY A 340 1.82 -10.38 -1.20
CA GLY A 340 0.87 -9.29 -1.43
C GLY A 340 -0.51 -9.79 -1.85
N GLU A 341 -0.59 -10.81 -2.72
CA GLU A 341 -1.83 -11.20 -3.41
C GLU A 341 -2.48 -12.48 -2.90
N MET A 342 -1.72 -13.40 -2.30
CA MET A 342 -2.17 -14.76 -2.01
C MET A 342 -2.18 -15.13 -0.54
N MET A 343 -1.48 -14.39 0.32
CA MET A 343 -1.56 -14.60 1.77
C MET A 343 -2.88 -14.08 2.33
N SER A 344 -3.52 -14.87 3.19
CA SER A 344 -4.79 -14.49 3.83
C SER A 344 -4.58 -13.42 4.91
N ASN A 345 -5.65 -12.76 5.34
CA ASN A 345 -5.57 -11.78 6.42
C ASN A 345 -5.14 -12.44 7.74
N GLU A 346 -5.56 -13.69 7.98
CA GLU A 346 -5.17 -14.47 9.15
C GLU A 346 -3.67 -14.81 9.14
N GLU A 347 -3.12 -15.13 7.97
CA GLU A 347 -1.69 -15.37 7.80
C GLU A 347 -0.86 -14.09 8.00
N LYS A 348 -1.44 -12.92 7.69
CA LYS A 348 -0.79 -11.60 7.84
C LYS A 348 -0.94 -10.99 9.23
N ASP A 349 -1.90 -11.42 10.06
CA ASP A 349 -2.25 -10.73 11.32
C ASP A 349 -1.05 -10.51 12.26
N GLN A 350 -0.29 -11.56 12.57
CA GLN A 350 0.88 -11.45 13.46
C GLN A 350 2.04 -10.66 12.82
N LEU A 351 2.20 -10.75 11.49
CA LEU A 351 3.19 -10.00 10.74
C LEU A 351 2.86 -8.51 10.78
N ASN A 352 1.59 -8.16 10.55
CA ASN A 352 1.07 -6.80 10.59
C ASN A 352 1.27 -6.15 11.95
N GLN A 353 0.92 -6.87 13.03
CA GLN A 353 1.14 -6.39 14.40
C GLN A 353 2.63 -6.14 14.66
N THR A 354 3.50 -7.05 14.23
CA THR A 354 4.94 -6.89 14.42
C THR A 354 5.47 -5.69 13.61
N PHE A 355 5.10 -5.57 12.33
CA PHE A 355 5.47 -4.45 11.46
C PHE A 355 5.04 -3.11 12.07
N GLN A 356 3.76 -2.98 12.45
CA GLN A 356 3.22 -1.78 13.07
C GLN A 356 3.92 -1.43 14.40
N SER A 357 4.37 -2.43 15.16
CA SER A 357 5.11 -2.21 16.40
C SER A 357 6.55 -1.72 16.14
N MET A 358 7.15 -2.10 15.01
CA MET A 358 8.51 -1.74 14.62
C MET A 358 8.56 -0.37 13.97
N ASP A 359 7.60 -0.05 13.09
CA ASP A 359 7.42 1.26 12.45
C ASP A 359 7.06 2.29 13.53
N LYS A 360 8.04 3.12 13.95
CA LYS A 360 7.88 4.08 15.04
C LYS A 360 7.35 5.41 14.52
N ASN A 361 7.82 5.85 13.36
CA ASN A 361 7.41 7.11 12.77
C ASN A 361 6.04 7.02 12.05
N LYS A 362 5.51 5.80 11.87
CA LYS A 362 4.24 5.49 11.23
C LYS A 362 4.22 5.87 9.76
N ASP A 363 5.36 5.84 9.08
CA ASP A 363 5.46 6.13 7.66
C ASP A 363 5.14 4.91 6.78
N GLY A 364 4.86 3.75 7.39
CA GLY A 364 4.49 2.49 6.73
C GLY A 364 5.65 1.80 6.02
N GLN A 365 6.89 2.16 6.35
CA GLN A 365 8.12 1.50 5.94
C GLN A 365 9.01 1.29 7.19
N LEU A 366 10.01 0.42 7.10
CA LEU A 366 10.98 0.23 8.18
C LEU A 366 12.34 0.77 7.78
N SER A 367 12.79 1.80 8.50
CA SER A 367 14.16 2.27 8.44
C SER A 367 15.12 1.29 9.13
N LYS A 368 16.41 1.44 8.81
CA LYS A 368 17.47 0.68 9.47
C LYS A 368 17.51 0.95 10.98
N GLU A 369 17.28 2.20 11.38
CA GLU A 369 17.24 2.62 12.77
C GLU A 369 16.07 1.96 13.53
N GLU A 370 14.90 1.86 12.92
CA GLU A 370 13.73 1.18 13.51
C GLU A 370 13.97 -0.31 13.69
N LEU A 371 14.61 -0.97 12.72
CA LEU A 371 15.03 -2.36 12.86
C LEU A 371 16.03 -2.55 13.99
N ILE A 372 17.05 -1.68 14.08
CA ILE A 372 18.05 -1.73 15.17
C ILE A 372 17.37 -1.59 16.52
N GLN A 373 16.44 -0.65 16.66
CA GLN A 373 15.66 -0.48 17.90
C GLN A 373 14.84 -1.72 18.24
N ALA A 374 14.14 -2.30 17.25
CA ALA A 374 13.34 -3.50 17.44
C ALA A 374 14.19 -4.70 17.88
N TYR A 375 15.32 -4.95 17.22
CA TYR A 375 16.24 -6.04 17.60
C TYR A 375 16.95 -5.77 18.93
N THR A 376 17.25 -4.51 19.25
CA THR A 376 17.82 -4.14 20.55
C THR A 376 16.84 -4.42 21.68
N GLN A 377 15.54 -4.11 21.47
CA GLN A 377 14.48 -4.43 22.44
C GLN A 377 14.35 -5.94 22.68
N VAL A 378 14.57 -6.76 21.65
CA VAL A 378 14.47 -8.22 21.72
C VAL A 378 15.71 -8.88 22.33
N PHE A 379 16.91 -8.48 21.88
CA PHE A 379 18.17 -9.10 22.32
C PHE A 379 18.80 -8.47 23.55
N ASN A 380 18.34 -7.26 23.93
CA ASN A 380 18.94 -6.44 24.98
C ASN A 380 20.46 -6.18 24.75
N ASP A 381 20.85 -6.07 23.47
CA ASP A 381 22.23 -5.83 23.03
C ASP A 381 22.21 -5.04 21.71
N GLU A 382 22.59 -3.76 21.78
CA GLU A 382 22.57 -2.83 20.65
C GLU A 382 23.66 -3.15 19.62
N LEU A 383 24.84 -3.60 20.05
CA LEU A 383 25.94 -3.91 19.14
C LEU A 383 25.60 -5.14 18.29
N LYS A 384 25.07 -6.18 18.94
CA LYS A 384 24.58 -7.37 18.24
C LYS A 384 23.44 -7.05 17.29
N ALA A 385 22.50 -6.19 17.70
CA ALA A 385 21.42 -5.73 16.85
C ALA A 385 21.93 -5.00 15.61
N LYS A 386 22.89 -4.07 15.75
CA LYS A 386 23.50 -3.36 14.63
C LYS A 386 24.14 -4.31 13.62
N HIS A 387 24.96 -5.25 14.08
CA HIS A 387 25.61 -6.23 13.21
C HIS A 387 24.61 -7.08 12.44
N LEU A 388 23.58 -7.62 13.12
CA LEU A 388 22.54 -8.41 12.45
C LEU A 388 21.75 -7.57 11.43
N VAL A 389 21.38 -6.34 11.80
CA VAL A 389 20.60 -5.47 10.91
C VAL A 389 21.39 -5.12 9.66
N GLU A 390 22.70 -4.84 9.75
CA GLU A 390 23.55 -4.65 8.56
C GLU A 390 23.48 -5.83 7.59
N GLU A 391 23.53 -7.05 8.12
CA GLU A 391 23.47 -8.27 7.30
C GLU A 391 22.11 -8.42 6.63
N ILE A 392 21.02 -8.38 7.39
CA ILE A 392 19.68 -8.65 6.84
C ILE A 392 19.16 -7.51 5.97
N PHE A 393 19.52 -6.26 6.24
CA PHE A 393 18.98 -5.11 5.51
C PHE A 393 19.33 -5.20 4.02
N THR A 394 20.59 -5.56 3.72
CA THR A 394 21.07 -5.76 2.35
C THR A 394 20.41 -6.94 1.63
N GLN A 395 19.85 -7.89 2.38
CA GLN A 395 19.13 -9.05 1.85
C GLN A 395 17.65 -8.74 1.59
N ILE A 396 17.07 -7.76 2.28
CA ILE A 396 15.64 -7.48 2.21
C ILE A 396 15.35 -6.27 1.31
N ASP A 397 16.11 -5.19 1.43
CA ASP A 397 15.98 -3.96 0.62
C ASP A 397 16.54 -4.19 -0.80
N GLN A 398 15.81 -4.96 -1.60
CA GLN A 398 16.26 -5.41 -2.92
C GLN A 398 16.26 -4.28 -3.97
N ASN A 399 15.32 -3.34 -3.83
CA ASN A 399 15.27 -2.15 -4.67
C ASN A 399 16.26 -1.06 -4.21
N ASN A 400 17.02 -1.29 -3.13
CA ASN A 400 17.99 -0.34 -2.55
C ASN A 400 17.34 1.03 -2.26
N SER A 401 16.07 1.03 -1.87
CA SER A 401 15.33 2.25 -1.51
C SER A 401 15.85 2.89 -0.22
N GLY A 402 16.65 2.15 0.55
CA GLY A 402 17.13 2.57 1.87
C GLY A 402 16.10 2.34 2.97
N LYS A 403 14.99 1.67 2.67
CA LYS A 403 13.93 1.29 3.61
C LYS A 403 13.35 -0.07 3.23
N ILE A 404 12.77 -0.78 4.20
CA ILE A 404 12.04 -2.02 3.94
C ILE A 404 10.55 -1.68 3.78
N SER A 405 9.99 -1.99 2.62
CA SER A 405 8.55 -1.87 2.34
C SER A 405 7.72 -2.92 3.08
N TYR A 406 6.40 -2.73 3.13
CA TYR A 406 5.48 -3.65 3.79
C TYR A 406 5.58 -5.06 3.20
N THR A 407 5.54 -5.19 1.87
CA THR A 407 5.57 -6.49 1.19
C THR A 407 6.95 -7.15 1.29
N GLU A 408 8.06 -6.38 1.27
CA GLU A 408 9.40 -6.93 1.55
C GLU A 408 9.49 -7.50 2.97
N PHE A 409 8.95 -6.81 3.96
CA PHE A 409 8.88 -7.32 5.32
C PHE A 409 8.04 -8.60 5.42
N LEU A 410 6.89 -8.67 4.73
CA LEU A 410 6.06 -9.89 4.71
C LEU A 410 6.85 -11.07 4.16
N VAL A 411 7.56 -10.89 3.04
CA VAL A 411 8.38 -11.94 2.43
C VAL A 411 9.47 -12.42 3.37
N ALA A 412 10.17 -11.48 4.00
CA ALA A 412 11.30 -11.80 4.87
C ALA A 412 10.87 -12.44 6.20
N SER A 413 9.67 -12.14 6.68
CA SER A 413 9.23 -12.55 8.01
C SER A 413 8.17 -13.67 8.02
N ALA A 414 7.58 -13.99 6.87
CA ALA A 414 6.59 -15.05 6.78
C ALA A 414 7.23 -16.44 6.93
N LYS A 415 6.52 -17.33 7.64
CA LYS A 415 6.93 -18.74 7.74
C LYS A 415 7.01 -19.35 6.35
N GLN A 416 8.12 -20.01 6.06
CA GLN A 416 8.41 -20.54 4.74
C GLN A 416 7.32 -21.48 4.21
N ASN A 417 6.83 -22.40 5.05
CA ASN A 417 5.74 -23.32 4.69
C ASN A 417 4.40 -22.63 4.41
N THR A 418 4.21 -21.40 4.90
CA THR A 418 2.99 -20.61 4.74
C THR A 418 3.03 -19.83 3.44
N ILE A 419 4.14 -19.12 3.18
CA ILE A 419 4.30 -18.36 1.93
C ILE A 419 4.55 -19.28 0.73
N LEU A 420 5.31 -20.38 0.90
CA LEU A 420 5.63 -21.36 -0.15
C LEU A 420 4.78 -22.64 -0.08
N SER A 421 3.50 -22.52 0.28
CA SER A 421 2.58 -23.65 0.17
C SER A 421 2.44 -24.10 -1.28
N LYS A 422 2.24 -25.40 -1.52
CA LYS A 422 2.05 -25.96 -2.87
C LYS A 422 0.97 -25.20 -3.66
N THR A 423 -0.15 -24.89 -3.04
CA THR A 423 -1.25 -24.15 -3.66
C THR A 423 -0.83 -22.76 -4.14
N LYS A 424 -0.01 -22.03 -3.37
CA LYS A 424 0.48 -20.70 -3.72
C LYS A 424 1.52 -20.76 -4.84
N ILE A 425 2.42 -21.75 -4.79
CA ILE A 425 3.39 -22.01 -5.88
C ILE A 425 2.64 -22.32 -7.19
N ASP A 426 1.65 -23.21 -7.15
CA ASP A 426 0.82 -23.57 -8.30
C ASP A 426 0.09 -22.35 -8.88
N GLN A 427 -0.47 -21.50 -8.02
CA GLN A 427 -1.16 -20.28 -8.44
C GLN A 427 -0.19 -19.27 -9.04
N ALA A 428 1.00 -19.09 -8.44
CA ALA A 428 2.03 -18.20 -8.97
C ALA A 428 2.51 -18.68 -10.33
N PHE A 429 2.83 -19.97 -10.48
CA PHE A 429 3.23 -20.55 -11.76
C PHE A 429 2.18 -20.30 -12.86
N LYS A 430 0.90 -20.52 -12.56
CA LYS A 430 -0.23 -20.25 -13.48
C LYS A 430 -0.43 -18.78 -13.85
N MET A 431 0.11 -17.84 -13.07
CA MET A 431 0.12 -16.42 -13.44
C MET A 431 1.20 -16.14 -14.48
N PHE A 432 2.31 -16.88 -14.45
CA PHE A 432 3.42 -16.75 -15.39
C PHE A 432 3.22 -17.53 -16.69
N ASP A 433 2.75 -18.78 -16.59
CA ASP A 433 2.39 -19.61 -17.74
C ASP A 433 1.07 -19.09 -18.34
N LYS A 434 1.12 -18.30 -19.41
CA LYS A 434 -0.02 -17.59 -20.01
C LYS A 434 -0.80 -18.44 -21.00
N ASP A 435 -0.16 -19.34 -21.72
CA ASP A 435 -0.85 -20.24 -22.64
C ASP A 435 -1.35 -21.53 -21.96
N GLY A 436 -0.88 -21.82 -20.74
CA GLY A 436 -1.26 -23.00 -19.96
C GLY A 436 -0.56 -24.28 -20.42
N ASN A 437 0.57 -24.17 -21.12
CA ASN A 437 1.30 -25.31 -21.67
C ASN A 437 2.18 -26.03 -20.62
N GLY A 438 2.24 -25.52 -19.38
CA GLY A 438 3.05 -26.10 -18.30
C GLY A 438 4.51 -25.62 -18.28
N GLN A 439 4.81 -24.57 -19.04
CA GLN A 439 6.15 -24.00 -19.20
C GLN A 439 6.06 -22.47 -19.16
N ILE A 440 7.10 -21.81 -18.67
CA ILE A 440 7.21 -20.35 -18.70
C ILE A 440 8.34 -19.98 -19.66
N THR A 441 7.96 -19.31 -20.74
CA THR A 441 8.91 -18.82 -21.75
C THR A 441 9.46 -17.43 -21.40
N LYS A 442 10.59 -17.07 -22.03
CA LYS A 442 11.13 -15.69 -21.96
C LYS A 442 10.06 -14.64 -22.32
N GLN A 443 9.25 -14.90 -23.34
CA GLN A 443 8.23 -13.96 -23.79
C GLN A 443 7.14 -13.75 -22.74
N GLU A 444 6.71 -14.82 -22.07
CA GLU A 444 5.70 -14.70 -21.01
C GLU A 444 6.20 -13.94 -19.79
N LEU A 445 7.46 -14.17 -19.39
CA LEU A 445 8.12 -13.36 -18.36
C LEU A 445 8.20 -11.89 -18.77
N GLN A 446 8.62 -11.62 -20.01
CA GLN A 446 8.71 -10.27 -20.55
C GLN A 446 7.37 -9.57 -20.55
N ASP A 447 6.30 -10.25 -20.93
CA ASP A 447 4.98 -9.66 -20.96
C ASP A 447 4.44 -9.30 -19.56
N ILE A 448 4.81 -10.09 -18.55
CA ILE A 448 4.36 -9.90 -17.17
C ILE A 448 5.15 -8.79 -16.49
N MET A 449 6.46 -8.72 -16.77
CA MET A 449 7.39 -7.72 -16.26
C MET A 449 7.51 -6.49 -17.18
N CYS A 450 6.56 -6.31 -18.11
CA CYS A 450 6.58 -5.26 -19.12
C CYS A 450 6.85 -3.87 -18.53
N GLY A 451 7.56 -3.01 -19.27
CA GLY A 451 7.80 -1.63 -18.86
C GLY A 451 9.07 -1.38 -18.03
N VAL A 452 9.90 -2.42 -17.81
CA VAL A 452 11.28 -2.22 -17.36
C VAL A 452 12.23 -2.33 -18.55
N ASP A 453 13.12 -1.34 -18.73
CA ASP A 453 14.19 -1.37 -19.73
C ASP A 453 15.27 -2.38 -19.29
N ILE A 454 15.00 -3.65 -19.59
CA ILE A 454 15.90 -4.76 -19.32
C ILE A 454 16.56 -5.15 -20.63
N ASP A 455 17.88 -5.09 -20.68
CA ASP A 455 18.61 -5.52 -21.88
C ASP A 455 18.59 -7.06 -22.03
N ASN A 456 18.92 -7.54 -23.23
CA ASN A 456 18.91 -8.97 -23.51
C ASN A 456 19.89 -9.79 -22.64
N THR A 457 20.94 -9.16 -22.10
CA THR A 457 21.95 -9.78 -21.25
C THR A 457 21.39 -10.00 -19.85
N GLN A 458 20.68 -9.02 -19.31
CA GLN A 458 19.98 -9.12 -18.02
C GLN A 458 18.85 -10.16 -18.09
N TRP A 459 18.11 -10.22 -19.19
CA TRP A 459 17.13 -11.30 -19.42
C TRP A 459 17.77 -12.69 -19.44
N ALA A 460 18.93 -12.84 -20.09
CA ALA A 460 19.66 -14.10 -20.09
C ALA A 460 20.14 -14.48 -18.68
N GLN A 461 20.54 -13.51 -17.86
CA GLN A 461 20.91 -13.75 -16.46
C GLN A 461 19.71 -14.18 -15.59
N ILE A 462 18.55 -13.54 -15.76
CA ILE A 462 17.31 -13.89 -15.05
C ILE A 462 16.89 -15.33 -15.41
N ILE A 463 16.88 -15.66 -16.70
CA ILE A 463 16.52 -17.01 -17.16
C ILE A 463 17.53 -18.03 -16.64
N ALA A 464 18.83 -17.76 -16.73
CA ALA A 464 19.87 -18.67 -16.25
C ALA A 464 19.82 -18.94 -14.74
N GLN A 465 19.17 -18.09 -13.94
CA GLN A 465 18.95 -18.34 -12.51
C GLN A 465 17.85 -19.39 -12.27
N CYS A 466 16.97 -19.60 -13.24
CA CYS A 466 15.77 -20.43 -13.10
C CYS A 466 15.86 -21.71 -13.94
N ASP A 467 16.28 -21.56 -15.19
CA ASP A 467 16.46 -22.63 -16.17
C ASP A 467 17.75 -23.41 -15.86
N LYS A 468 17.59 -24.57 -15.21
CA LYS A 468 18.72 -25.41 -14.78
C LYS A 468 19.21 -26.31 -15.90
N ASN A 469 18.36 -26.59 -16.88
CA ASN A 469 18.63 -27.54 -17.94
C ASN A 469 19.18 -26.85 -19.21
N GLY A 470 19.03 -25.53 -19.31
CA GLY A 470 19.56 -24.68 -20.37
C GLY A 470 18.73 -24.67 -21.65
N ASP A 471 17.46 -25.09 -21.60
CA ASP A 471 16.55 -25.13 -22.76
C ASP A 471 15.90 -23.77 -23.09
N GLY A 472 16.15 -22.74 -22.26
CA GLY A 472 15.61 -21.39 -22.40
C GLY A 472 14.17 -21.26 -21.90
N ILE A 473 13.66 -22.27 -21.19
CA ILE A 473 12.29 -22.39 -20.71
C ILE A 473 12.33 -22.74 -19.21
N ILE A 474 11.35 -22.27 -18.44
CA ILE A 474 11.25 -22.61 -17.02
C ILE A 474 10.08 -23.57 -16.82
N GLN A 475 10.40 -24.83 -16.51
CA GLN A 475 9.40 -25.83 -16.18
C GLN A 475 8.87 -25.66 -14.75
N TYR A 476 7.72 -26.27 -14.44
CA TYR A 476 7.13 -26.19 -13.10
C TYR A 476 8.11 -26.61 -12.00
N ASP A 477 8.83 -27.72 -12.18
CA ASP A 477 9.77 -28.20 -11.17
C ASP A 477 10.96 -27.24 -10.99
N GLU A 478 11.41 -26.58 -12.05
CA GLU A 478 12.46 -25.56 -11.98
C GLU A 478 11.98 -24.32 -11.21
N PHE A 479 10.78 -23.84 -11.53
CA PHE A 479 10.13 -22.73 -10.84
C PHE A 479 9.91 -23.03 -9.34
N ALA A 480 9.35 -24.20 -9.02
CA ALA A 480 9.10 -24.62 -7.65
C ALA A 480 10.43 -24.78 -6.88
N ASN A 481 11.45 -25.37 -7.50
CA ASN A 481 12.76 -25.51 -6.87
C ASN A 481 13.45 -24.16 -6.64
N MET A 482 13.35 -23.21 -7.57
CA MET A 482 13.87 -21.85 -7.36
C MET A 482 13.24 -21.19 -6.13
N LEU A 483 11.93 -21.37 -5.92
CA LEU A 483 11.25 -20.80 -4.76
C LEU A 483 11.60 -21.53 -3.46
N LEU A 484 11.63 -22.87 -3.49
CA LEU A 484 11.85 -23.73 -2.32
C LEU A 484 13.31 -23.83 -1.88
N GLN A 485 14.27 -23.48 -2.74
CA GLN A 485 15.68 -23.45 -2.36
C GLN A 485 15.88 -22.48 -1.19
N THR A 486 16.39 -23.07 -0.11
CA THR A 486 16.97 -22.36 1.03
C THR A 486 18.47 -22.53 0.92
N ALA A 487 19.20 -21.42 0.97
CA ALA A 487 20.65 -21.36 1.06
C ALA A 487 21.19 -22.59 1.77
N LYS A 488 21.92 -23.44 1.03
CA LYS A 488 22.72 -24.49 1.65
C LYS A 488 23.71 -23.76 2.58
N LYS A 489 23.59 -24.03 3.88
CA LYS A 489 24.47 -23.52 4.93
C LYS A 489 25.94 -23.72 4.60
#